data_AF-F3LIX4-F1
#
_entry.id   AF-F3LIX4-F1
#
_cell.length_a   1.000
_cell.length_b   1.000
_cell.length_c   1.000
_cell.angle_alpha   90.00
_cell.angle_beta   90.00
_cell.angle_gamma   90.00
#
_symmetry.space_group_name_H-M   'P 1'
#
loop_
_entity.id
_entity.type
_entity.pdbx_description
1 polymer ?
#
loop_
_entity_poly.entity_id
_entity_poly.type
_entity_poly.pdbx_seq_one_letter_code
_entity_poly.pdbx_strand_id
1 'polypeptide(L)'
;MNGQAILEGGPAVDVAGVMVTLESGKLVVDGSTAYADLVAGEEETTSFTYSVSDGNGGSATATASVTFNGATDTLEKVDAELTEGLVGLQLTADDFNVGNGTGSGAFTIKLSDADDESGVYAKAYCLDIFAPILPGGFGTNIDNAYTVGATLDVADEDFLNDDQEDFLSHNGINGETGVENLDLINWIINQDFENTDNGDGTATTYTGAEVQGAIWALTNGEQLASYGEPGGVYVDAAYGTVDNAQEIVDLALANGEGFEAGEGDIVGVFVDPVTSPGFTQPFIVGIDLFDEGDC
;
A
#
# COMPACT_ATOMS: atom_id res chain seq x y z
N MET A 1 14.35 -40.81 -3.05
CA MET A 1 12.96 -40.34 -3.11
C MET A 1 12.42 -40.58 -4.51
N ASN A 2 11.27 -41.22 -4.69
CA ASN A 2 10.68 -41.48 -6.02
C ASN A 2 11.63 -42.14 -7.06
N GLY A 3 12.58 -42.97 -6.61
CA GLY A 3 13.58 -43.62 -7.47
C GLY A 3 14.87 -42.83 -7.73
N GLN A 4 14.96 -41.56 -7.31
CA GLN A 4 16.21 -40.78 -7.32
C GLN A 4 16.94 -40.88 -5.97
N ALA A 5 18.26 -41.00 -6.01
CA ALA A 5 19.11 -40.99 -4.83
C ALA A 5 19.32 -39.53 -4.37
N ILE A 6 19.09 -39.27 -3.08
CA ILE A 6 19.52 -38.02 -2.45
C ILE A 6 20.85 -38.32 -1.79
N LEU A 7 21.87 -37.55 -2.12
CA LEU A 7 23.22 -37.69 -1.58
C LEU A 7 23.49 -36.52 -0.62
N GLU A 8 24.28 -36.79 0.41
CA GLU A 8 24.75 -35.78 1.35
C GLU A 8 25.48 -34.66 0.59
N GLY A 9 25.00 -33.42 0.71
CA GLY A 9 25.50 -32.26 -0.03
C GLY A 9 25.31 -32.34 -1.56
N GLY A 10 24.44 -33.23 -2.03
CA GLY A 10 24.06 -33.36 -3.44
C GLY A 10 23.02 -32.34 -3.88
N PRO A 11 22.64 -32.34 -5.18
CA PRO A 11 21.59 -31.46 -5.69
C PRO A 11 20.23 -31.82 -5.06
N ALA A 12 19.36 -30.81 -4.98
CA ALA A 12 17.98 -31.01 -4.55
C ALA A 12 17.22 -31.96 -5.51
N VAL A 13 16.31 -32.74 -4.93
CA VAL A 13 15.33 -33.54 -5.66
C VAL A 13 13.99 -32.84 -5.58
N ASP A 14 13.41 -32.55 -6.74
CA ASP A 14 12.08 -31.97 -6.87
C ASP A 14 11.01 -33.04 -6.60
N VAL A 15 10.11 -32.72 -5.68
CA VAL A 15 8.87 -33.46 -5.41
C VAL A 15 7.69 -32.52 -5.59
N ALA A 16 7.20 -32.44 -6.82
CA ALA A 16 6.01 -31.64 -7.17
C ALA A 16 6.18 -30.16 -6.78
N GLY A 17 7.35 -29.60 -7.07
CA GLY A 17 7.73 -28.22 -6.73
C GLY A 17 8.50 -28.11 -5.41
N VAL A 18 8.34 -29.06 -4.48
CA VAL A 18 9.04 -29.05 -3.20
C VAL A 18 10.44 -29.62 -3.34
N MET A 19 11.44 -28.83 -2.97
CA MET A 19 12.84 -29.17 -3.11
C MET A 19 13.35 -29.89 -1.86
N VAL A 20 13.93 -31.07 -2.04
CA VAL A 20 14.48 -31.86 -0.93
C VAL A 20 15.98 -32.10 -1.09
N THR A 21 16.76 -31.69 -0.08
CA THR A 21 18.21 -31.97 0.04
C THR A 21 18.51 -32.84 1.27
N LEU A 22 19.74 -33.36 1.35
CA LEU A 22 20.26 -34.02 2.54
C LEU A 22 21.49 -33.26 3.03
N GLU A 23 21.38 -32.70 4.24
CA GLU A 23 22.38 -31.83 4.85
C GLU A 23 22.65 -32.22 6.29
N SER A 24 23.90 -32.54 6.58
CA SER A 24 24.38 -33.07 7.86
C SER A 24 23.52 -34.25 8.36
N GLY A 25 23.12 -35.15 7.46
CA GLY A 25 22.25 -36.29 7.76
C GLY A 25 20.79 -35.95 8.06
N LYS A 26 20.34 -34.72 7.78
CA LYS A 26 18.93 -34.29 7.89
C LYS A 26 18.37 -34.02 6.51
N LEU A 27 17.11 -34.41 6.29
CA LEU A 27 16.37 -33.93 5.13
C LEU A 27 16.03 -32.47 5.37
N VAL A 28 16.41 -31.61 4.43
CA VAL A 28 15.94 -30.22 4.36
C VAL A 28 14.91 -30.20 3.24
N VAL A 29 13.72 -29.68 3.55
CA VAL A 29 12.55 -29.68 2.68
C VAL A 29 12.14 -28.23 2.53
N ASP A 30 12.16 -27.73 1.30
CA ASP A 30 11.86 -26.36 0.95
C ASP A 30 10.68 -26.33 -0.01
N GLY A 31 9.53 -25.87 0.50
CA GLY A 31 8.30 -25.67 -0.26
C GLY A 31 8.02 -24.22 -0.59
N SER A 32 8.94 -23.28 -0.28
CA SER A 32 8.69 -21.84 -0.37
C SER A 32 8.23 -21.40 -1.76
N THR A 33 8.80 -21.95 -2.83
CA THR A 33 8.37 -21.65 -4.21
C THR A 33 7.10 -22.41 -4.61
N ALA A 34 6.90 -23.63 -4.10
CA ALA A 34 5.76 -24.46 -4.49
C ALA A 34 4.44 -24.00 -3.87
N TYR A 35 4.56 -23.33 -2.72
CA TYR A 35 3.47 -22.93 -1.84
C TYR A 35 3.62 -21.46 -1.44
N ALA A 36 4.14 -20.63 -2.34
CA ALA A 36 4.32 -19.20 -2.13
C ALA A 36 2.98 -18.48 -1.91
N ASP A 37 1.91 -19.04 -2.49
CA ASP A 37 0.56 -18.47 -2.50
C ASP A 37 -0.27 -18.89 -1.28
N LEU A 38 0.26 -19.72 -0.36
CA LEU A 38 -0.48 -20.07 0.86
C LEU A 38 -0.59 -18.84 1.78
N VAL A 39 -1.82 -18.44 2.06
CA VAL A 39 -2.13 -17.34 3.00
C VAL A 39 -2.44 -17.85 4.41
N ALA A 40 -2.55 -16.94 5.38
CA ALA A 40 -2.71 -17.29 6.79
C ALA A 40 -3.93 -18.20 7.05
N GLY A 41 -3.66 -19.40 7.59
CA GLY A 41 -4.70 -20.38 7.90
C GLY A 41 -4.90 -21.44 6.82
N GLU A 42 -4.28 -21.28 5.65
CA GLU A 42 -4.17 -22.35 4.67
C GLU A 42 -3.00 -23.29 4.97
N GLU A 43 -3.16 -24.55 4.56
CA GLU A 43 -2.13 -25.56 4.72
C GLU A 43 -2.06 -26.46 3.47
N GLU A 44 -0.86 -26.68 2.96
CA GLU A 44 -0.61 -27.74 1.97
C GLU A 44 0.33 -28.80 2.52
N THR A 45 0.12 -30.05 2.11
CA THR A 45 0.90 -31.19 2.62
C THR A 45 1.54 -31.97 1.50
N THR A 46 2.88 -31.94 1.46
CA THR A 46 3.66 -32.84 0.60
C THR A 46 4.03 -34.11 1.33
N SER A 47 3.83 -35.25 0.67
CA SER A 47 4.29 -36.54 1.16
C SER A 47 5.22 -37.21 0.18
N PHE A 48 6.32 -37.76 0.70
CA PHE A 48 7.29 -38.47 -0.12
C PHE A 48 7.86 -39.70 0.58
N THR A 49 8.20 -40.71 -0.21
CA THR A 49 8.80 -41.95 0.27
C THR A 49 10.30 -41.94 0.00
N TYR A 50 11.10 -42.23 1.02
CA TYR A 50 12.55 -42.32 0.93
C TYR A 50 13.05 -43.67 1.46
N SER A 51 14.21 -44.10 0.95
CA SER A 51 14.89 -45.32 1.39
C SER A 51 16.29 -44.97 1.87
N VAL A 52 16.67 -45.53 3.01
CA VAL A 52 17.99 -45.39 3.63
C VAL A 52 18.70 -46.72 3.51
N SER A 53 19.89 -46.72 2.91
CA SER A 53 20.76 -47.91 2.80
C SER A 53 21.76 -47.93 3.95
N ASP A 54 22.03 -49.12 4.50
CA ASP A 54 23.09 -49.31 5.50
C ASP A 54 24.49 -49.51 4.90
N GLY A 55 24.59 -49.51 3.57
CA GLY A 55 25.84 -49.74 2.84
C GLY A 55 26.32 -51.20 2.82
N ASN A 56 25.65 -52.11 3.54
CA ASN A 56 25.98 -53.53 3.65
C ASN A 56 24.95 -54.43 2.93
N GLY A 57 24.12 -53.84 2.07
CA GLY A 57 23.09 -54.53 1.29
C GLY A 57 21.71 -54.56 1.95
N GLY A 58 21.56 -53.95 3.13
CA GLY A 58 20.26 -53.70 3.76
C GLY A 58 19.75 -52.30 3.42
N SER A 59 18.42 -52.15 3.32
CA SER A 59 17.77 -50.85 3.26
C SER A 59 16.47 -50.84 4.05
N ALA A 60 16.09 -49.66 4.52
CA ALA A 60 14.80 -49.39 5.14
C ALA A 60 14.08 -48.30 4.35
N THR A 61 12.76 -48.35 4.30
CA THR A 61 11.93 -47.36 3.61
C THR A 61 11.01 -46.69 4.62
N ALA A 62 10.85 -45.38 4.49
CA ALA A 62 9.95 -44.58 5.30
C ALA A 62 9.25 -43.52 4.44
N THR A 63 8.13 -43.02 4.95
CA THR A 63 7.40 -41.91 4.35
C THR A 63 7.52 -40.71 5.28
N ALA A 64 7.89 -39.57 4.73
CA ALA A 64 7.78 -38.29 5.43
C ALA A 64 6.61 -37.51 4.82
N SER A 65 5.88 -36.84 5.70
CA SER A 65 4.79 -35.92 5.37
C SER A 65 5.16 -34.60 6.02
N VAL A 66 5.18 -33.54 5.22
CA VAL A 66 5.51 -32.18 5.65
C VAL A 66 4.32 -31.32 5.30
N THR A 67 3.79 -30.63 6.32
CA THR A 67 2.72 -29.65 6.18
C THR A 67 3.36 -28.27 6.19
N PHE A 68 3.06 -27.48 5.18
CA PHE A 68 3.41 -26.08 5.05
C PHE A 68 2.16 -25.26 5.38
N ASN A 69 2.32 -24.27 6.25
CA ASN A 69 1.23 -23.35 6.58
C ASN A 69 1.51 -22.05 5.86
N GLY A 70 0.46 -21.40 5.35
CA GLY A 70 0.57 -20.07 4.80
C GLY A 70 0.96 -19.03 5.83
N ALA A 71 1.57 -17.95 5.36
CA ALA A 71 1.94 -16.81 6.16
C ALA A 71 0.87 -15.71 5.99
N THR A 72 0.77 -14.82 6.98
CA THR A 72 0.01 -13.58 6.81
C THR A 72 0.74 -12.74 5.77
N ASP A 73 0.02 -12.21 4.78
CA ASP A 73 0.60 -11.22 3.89
C ASP A 73 1.01 -10.00 4.71
N THR A 74 2.23 -9.51 4.46
CA THR A 74 2.81 -8.36 5.13
C THR A 74 3.02 -7.24 4.13
N LEU A 75 3.22 -6.02 4.61
CA LEU A 75 3.57 -4.91 3.72
C LEU A 75 4.85 -5.18 2.94
N GLU A 76 5.83 -5.91 3.48
CA GLU A 76 7.02 -6.27 2.71
C GLU A 76 6.74 -7.22 1.53
N LYS A 77 5.72 -8.08 1.64
CA LYS A 77 5.30 -8.92 0.51
C LYS A 77 4.58 -8.07 -0.53
N VAL A 78 3.65 -7.22 -0.10
CA VAL A 78 2.92 -6.30 -0.99
C VAL A 78 3.88 -5.39 -1.73
N ASP A 79 4.85 -4.78 -1.04
CA ASP A 79 5.86 -3.92 -1.65
C ASP A 79 6.70 -4.65 -2.71
N ALA A 80 7.06 -5.91 -2.45
CA ALA A 80 7.80 -6.73 -3.40
C ALA A 80 6.97 -7.15 -4.64
N GLU A 81 5.64 -7.03 -4.57
CA GLU A 81 4.70 -7.39 -5.64
C GLU A 81 4.15 -6.17 -6.39
N LEU A 82 4.25 -4.97 -5.82
CA LEU A 82 3.91 -3.71 -6.49
C LEU A 82 4.64 -3.56 -7.82
N THR A 83 3.99 -2.93 -8.80
CA THR A 83 4.60 -2.70 -10.12
C THR A 83 5.90 -1.89 -10.02
N GLU A 84 7.03 -2.53 -10.30
CA GLU A 84 8.32 -1.85 -10.43
C GLU A 84 8.41 -1.00 -11.71
N GLY A 85 8.83 0.25 -11.56
CA GLY A 85 9.17 1.14 -12.68
C GLY A 85 8.10 2.18 -13.00
N LEU A 86 8.05 2.60 -14.27
CA LEU A 86 7.16 3.70 -14.69
C LEU A 86 5.77 3.17 -15.06
N VAL A 87 4.77 3.60 -14.31
CA VAL A 87 3.35 3.42 -14.63
C VAL A 87 2.78 4.69 -15.28
N GLY A 88 1.66 4.56 -15.98
CA GLY A 88 0.91 5.70 -16.50
C GLY A 88 -0.04 6.28 -15.47
N LEU A 89 0.13 7.56 -15.12
CA LEU A 89 -0.74 8.35 -14.26
C LEU A 89 -1.55 9.34 -15.10
N GLN A 90 -2.86 9.25 -15.00
CA GLN A 90 -3.82 10.24 -15.52
C GLN A 90 -4.60 10.85 -14.36
N LEU A 91 -4.92 12.13 -14.44
CA LEU A 91 -5.61 12.86 -13.39
C LEU A 91 -6.77 13.66 -13.97
N THR A 92 -7.92 13.55 -13.32
CA THR A 92 -9.01 14.51 -13.47
C THR A 92 -9.32 15.13 -12.13
N ALA A 93 -9.68 16.40 -12.19
CA ALA A 93 -10.38 17.05 -11.13
C ALA A 93 -11.67 17.55 -11.74
N ASP A 94 -12.79 16.94 -11.37
CA ASP A 94 -14.08 17.25 -11.96
C ASP A 94 -14.51 18.71 -11.72
N ASP A 95 -13.77 19.49 -10.92
CA ASP A 95 -14.07 20.89 -10.60
C ASP A 95 -12.86 21.80 -10.26
N PHE A 96 -11.64 21.52 -10.72
CA PHE A 96 -10.47 22.36 -10.39
C PHE A 96 -10.42 23.67 -11.20
N ASN A 97 -11.12 24.70 -10.73
CA ASN A 97 -10.86 26.07 -11.16
C ASN A 97 -9.69 26.63 -10.32
N VAL A 98 -8.49 26.52 -10.88
CA VAL A 98 -7.17 26.96 -10.38
C VAL A 98 -7.24 28.14 -9.39
N GLY A 99 -6.93 27.89 -8.13
CA GLY A 99 -6.88 28.93 -7.10
C GLY A 99 -6.46 28.47 -5.72
N ASN A 100 -7.27 27.62 -5.06
CA ASN A 100 -7.03 27.17 -3.68
C ASN A 100 -8.07 26.14 -3.22
N GLY A 101 -8.05 24.88 -3.69
CA GLY A 101 -8.89 23.83 -3.09
C GLY A 101 -9.74 23.02 -4.07
N THR A 102 -9.94 21.78 -3.66
CA THR A 102 -10.65 20.66 -4.27
C THR A 102 -12.12 20.97 -4.51
N GLY A 103 -12.79 20.24 -5.42
CA GLY A 103 -14.24 20.14 -5.35
C GLY A 103 -14.67 19.45 -4.03
N SER A 104 -15.95 19.07 -3.90
CA SER A 104 -16.45 18.36 -2.71
C SER A 104 -15.86 16.95 -2.50
N GLY A 105 -15.06 16.44 -3.44
CA GLY A 105 -14.45 15.11 -3.39
C GLY A 105 -12.94 15.15 -3.53
N ALA A 106 -12.32 14.01 -3.24
CA ALA A 106 -10.93 13.71 -3.52
C ALA A 106 -10.62 13.78 -5.03
N PHE A 107 -9.33 13.71 -5.39
CA PHE A 107 -8.94 13.63 -6.79
C PHE A 107 -9.33 12.27 -7.38
N THR A 108 -9.62 12.25 -8.68
CA THR A 108 -9.73 11.00 -9.43
C THR A 108 -8.47 10.79 -10.24
N ILE A 109 -7.72 9.74 -9.92
CA ILE A 109 -6.58 9.30 -10.73
C ILE A 109 -6.90 8.01 -11.46
N LYS A 110 -6.15 7.76 -12.53
CA LYS A 110 -6.10 6.47 -13.19
C LYS A 110 -4.65 6.04 -13.32
N LEU A 111 -4.39 4.83 -12.83
CA LEU A 111 -3.14 4.11 -13.03
C LEU A 111 -3.32 3.14 -14.19
N SER A 112 -2.33 3.11 -15.08
CA SER A 112 -2.27 2.21 -16.23
C SER A 112 -0.89 1.61 -16.36
N ASP A 113 -0.80 0.41 -16.91
CA ASP A 113 0.47 -0.33 -17.00
C ASP A 113 1.06 -0.63 -15.60
N ALA A 114 0.19 -0.81 -14.61
CA ALA A 114 0.52 -1.03 -13.19
C ALA A 114 -0.08 -2.36 -12.68
N ASP A 115 -0.04 -3.41 -13.51
CA ASP A 115 -0.57 -4.76 -13.19
C ASP A 115 -1.83 -4.75 -12.30
N ASP A 116 -1.75 -5.20 -11.05
CA ASP A 116 -2.89 -5.29 -10.12
C ASP A 116 -3.31 -3.92 -9.52
N GLU A 117 -2.42 -2.93 -9.54
CA GLU A 117 -2.70 -1.52 -9.22
C GLU A 117 -3.33 -0.75 -10.40
N SER A 118 -3.59 -1.39 -11.54
CA SER A 118 -4.23 -0.72 -12.68
C SER A 118 -5.70 -0.44 -12.40
N GLY A 119 -6.09 0.82 -12.32
CA GLY A 119 -7.45 1.17 -11.94
C GLY A 119 -7.79 2.65 -12.05
N VAL A 120 -9.06 2.97 -11.79
CA VAL A 120 -9.53 4.34 -11.59
C VAL A 120 -9.86 4.49 -10.11
N TYR A 121 -9.15 5.39 -9.45
CA TYR A 121 -9.26 5.64 -8.02
C TYR A 121 -9.93 7.00 -7.82
N ALA A 122 -11.17 7.00 -7.34
CA ALA A 122 -11.94 8.22 -7.08
C ALA A 122 -11.58 8.90 -5.75
N LYS A 123 -10.78 8.21 -4.91
CA LYS A 123 -10.29 8.68 -3.61
C LYS A 123 -8.76 8.73 -3.63
N ALA A 124 -8.22 9.70 -4.38
CA ALA A 124 -6.80 10.02 -4.36
C ALA A 124 -6.57 11.35 -3.63
N TYR A 125 -5.67 11.35 -2.66
CA TYR A 125 -5.41 12.53 -1.83
C TYR A 125 -3.99 13.04 -2.08
N CYS A 126 -3.86 14.35 -2.26
CA CYS A 126 -2.56 15.02 -2.33
C CYS A 126 -1.83 14.90 -1.00
N LEU A 127 -0.54 14.58 -1.04
CA LEU A 127 0.30 14.48 0.15
C LEU A 127 1.04 15.78 0.50
N ASP A 128 1.24 16.69 -0.45
CA ASP A 128 1.81 18.03 -0.21
C ASP A 128 0.89 19.11 -0.77
N ILE A 129 0.28 19.93 0.08
CA ILE A 129 -0.65 21.00 -0.36
C ILE A 129 0.02 22.06 -1.24
N PHE A 130 1.35 22.23 -1.14
CA PHE A 130 2.09 23.25 -1.87
C PHE A 130 2.75 22.74 -3.14
N ALA A 131 2.73 21.42 -3.36
CA ALA A 131 3.30 20.83 -4.55
C ALA A 131 2.48 21.20 -5.81
N PRO A 132 3.14 21.61 -6.91
CA PRO A 132 2.43 21.92 -8.15
C PRO A 132 1.83 20.68 -8.79
N ILE A 133 0.58 20.82 -9.23
CA ILE A 133 -0.08 19.90 -10.16
C ILE A 133 0.03 20.47 -11.58
N LEU A 134 0.16 19.60 -12.60
CA LEU A 134 0.34 20.00 -14.00
C LEU A 134 -0.74 20.99 -14.49
N PRO A 135 -0.42 22.27 -14.75
CA PRO A 135 -1.42 23.24 -15.19
C PRO A 135 -2.00 22.88 -16.56
N GLY A 136 -3.32 22.66 -16.62
CA GLY A 136 -4.02 22.30 -17.86
C GLY A 136 -3.77 20.88 -18.37
N GLY A 137 -3.11 20.03 -17.58
CA GLY A 137 -2.93 18.59 -17.86
C GLY A 137 -4.16 17.73 -17.51
N PHE A 138 -5.13 18.32 -16.81
CA PHE A 138 -6.36 17.66 -16.42
C PHE A 138 -7.26 17.41 -17.64
N GLY A 139 -7.65 16.16 -17.84
CA GLY A 139 -8.77 15.85 -18.72
C GLY A 139 -10.08 16.35 -18.10
N THR A 140 -11.10 16.59 -18.93
CA THR A 140 -12.51 16.64 -18.45
C THR A 140 -13.13 15.25 -18.37
N ASN A 141 -12.34 14.23 -18.71
CA ASN A 141 -12.69 12.82 -18.74
C ASN A 141 -11.40 12.04 -18.49
N ILE A 142 -11.42 11.14 -17.50
CA ILE A 142 -10.23 10.41 -17.04
C ILE A 142 -9.59 9.56 -18.12
N ASP A 143 -10.37 9.05 -19.08
CA ASP A 143 -9.85 8.26 -20.20
C ASP A 143 -9.10 9.10 -21.24
N ASN A 144 -9.30 10.43 -21.24
CA ASN A 144 -8.68 11.35 -22.20
C ASN A 144 -7.72 12.36 -21.54
N ALA A 145 -7.51 12.26 -20.23
CA ALA A 145 -6.55 13.10 -19.51
C ALA A 145 -5.13 12.84 -20.01
N TYR A 146 -4.24 13.82 -19.85
CA TYR A 146 -2.85 13.64 -20.25
C TYR A 146 -2.17 12.61 -19.33
N THR A 147 -1.50 11.63 -19.92
CA THR A 147 -0.74 10.63 -19.17
C THR A 147 0.66 11.14 -18.88
N VAL A 148 1.04 11.13 -17.60
CA VAL A 148 2.41 11.30 -17.13
C VAL A 148 2.91 9.98 -16.56
N GLY A 149 4.23 9.78 -16.47
CA GLY A 149 4.80 8.63 -15.79
C GLY A 149 4.89 8.88 -14.29
N ALA A 150 4.59 7.84 -13.50
CA ALA A 150 4.73 7.81 -12.06
C ALA A 150 5.45 6.53 -11.59
N THR A 151 5.97 6.53 -10.37
CA THR A 151 6.35 5.32 -9.63
C THR A 151 5.36 5.06 -8.50
N LEU A 152 5.30 3.81 -8.06
CA LEU A 152 4.44 3.33 -6.98
C LEU A 152 5.33 2.70 -5.91
N ASP A 153 5.07 3.04 -4.66
CA ASP A 153 5.74 2.47 -3.50
C ASP A 153 4.68 2.35 -2.37
N VAL A 154 4.84 1.40 -1.44
CA VAL A 154 3.96 1.36 -0.26
C VAL A 154 4.13 2.66 0.52
N ALA A 155 3.03 3.30 0.90
CA ALA A 155 3.04 4.58 1.61
C ALA A 155 3.33 4.37 3.10
N ASP A 156 4.52 3.85 3.43
CA ASP A 156 5.00 3.64 4.79
C ASP A 156 6.50 4.00 4.87
N GLU A 157 6.96 4.43 6.05
CA GLU A 157 8.32 4.95 6.24
C GLU A 157 9.42 3.96 5.84
N ASP A 158 9.15 2.66 5.91
CA ASP A 158 10.14 1.62 5.61
C ASP A 158 10.34 1.37 4.10
N PHE A 159 9.44 1.87 3.24
CA PHE A 159 9.45 1.60 1.79
C PHE A 159 9.71 2.83 0.92
N LEU A 160 9.63 4.04 1.47
CA LEU A 160 9.90 5.26 0.70
C LEU A 160 11.40 5.45 0.41
N ASN A 161 11.71 6.06 -0.72
CA ASN A 161 13.07 6.47 -1.06
C ASN A 161 13.39 7.91 -0.62
N ASP A 162 14.67 8.28 -0.59
CA ASP A 162 15.15 9.61 -0.15
C ASP A 162 14.42 10.80 -0.84
N ASP A 163 14.06 10.69 -2.13
CA ASP A 163 13.38 11.77 -2.86
C ASP A 163 11.90 11.88 -2.41
N GLN A 164 11.26 10.75 -2.11
CA GLN A 164 9.88 10.68 -1.59
C GLN A 164 9.80 11.18 -0.15
N GLU A 165 10.75 10.81 0.69
CA GLU A 165 10.87 11.32 2.05
C GLU A 165 11.05 12.85 2.07
N ASP A 166 11.81 13.42 1.12
CA ASP A 166 12.01 14.88 1.04
C ASP A 166 10.70 15.63 0.78
N PHE A 167 9.77 15.07 -0.01
CA PHE A 167 8.43 15.65 -0.19
C PHE A 167 7.64 15.71 1.12
N LEU A 168 7.78 14.68 1.94
CA LEU A 168 7.09 14.53 3.22
C LEU A 168 7.91 15.05 4.42
N SER A 169 9.01 15.77 4.17
CA SER A 169 9.88 16.30 5.23
C SER A 169 9.29 17.45 6.04
N HIS A 170 8.13 17.98 5.65
CA HIS A 170 7.42 19.02 6.38
C HIS A 170 6.71 18.44 7.60
N ASN A 171 6.60 19.26 8.65
CA ASN A 171 5.95 18.85 9.88
C ASN A 171 4.43 19.00 9.80
N GLY A 172 3.74 17.93 10.21
CA GLY A 172 2.34 17.92 10.54
C GLY A 172 2.01 18.74 11.78
N ILE A 173 0.71 18.87 12.06
CA ILE A 173 0.13 19.58 13.20
C ILE A 173 0.62 19.03 14.56
N ASN A 174 1.01 17.76 14.61
CA ASN A 174 1.56 17.10 15.79
C ASN A 174 3.08 17.32 15.97
N GLY A 175 3.76 17.94 14.99
CA GLY A 175 5.19 18.23 15.03
C GLY A 175 6.08 17.12 14.48
N GLU A 176 5.50 15.98 14.08
CA GLU A 176 6.18 14.90 13.36
C GLU A 176 6.17 15.20 11.85
N THR A 177 7.10 14.63 11.10
CA THR A 177 7.14 14.78 9.63
C THR A 177 5.96 14.08 8.97
N GLY A 178 5.69 14.42 7.71
CA GLY A 178 4.70 13.71 6.90
C GLY A 178 5.02 12.23 6.74
N VAL A 179 6.31 11.84 6.73
CA VAL A 179 6.74 10.43 6.69
C VAL A 179 6.35 9.72 7.97
N GLU A 180 6.67 10.31 9.12
CA GLU A 180 6.32 9.76 10.45
C GLU A 180 4.80 9.70 10.68
N ASN A 181 4.01 10.46 9.92
CA ASN A 181 2.54 10.46 9.98
C ASN A 181 1.87 9.53 8.96
N LEU A 182 2.63 8.73 8.20
CA LEU A 182 2.05 7.83 7.20
C LEU A 182 1.16 6.76 7.83
N ASP A 183 1.46 6.28 9.02
CA ASP A 183 0.59 5.36 9.78
C ASP A 183 -0.79 5.99 10.08
N LEU A 184 -0.82 7.25 10.50
CA LEU A 184 -2.04 8.02 10.74
C LEU A 184 -2.84 8.22 9.46
N ILE A 185 -2.15 8.50 8.36
CA ILE A 185 -2.76 8.71 7.04
C ILE A 185 -3.33 7.39 6.50
N ASN A 186 -2.59 6.28 6.61
CA ASN A 186 -3.06 4.93 6.27
C ASN A 186 -4.27 4.53 7.12
N TRP A 187 -4.27 4.88 8.39
CA TRP A 187 -5.43 4.68 9.26
C TRP A 187 -6.64 5.47 8.76
N ILE A 188 -6.48 6.76 8.40
CA ILE A 188 -7.56 7.62 7.89
C ILE A 188 -8.22 7.01 6.65
N ILE A 189 -7.43 6.57 5.66
CA ILE A 189 -8.01 6.04 4.41
C ILE A 189 -8.79 4.73 4.65
N ASN A 190 -8.43 3.97 5.69
CA ASN A 190 -9.13 2.75 6.11
C ASN A 190 -10.46 2.98 6.85
N GLN A 191 -10.80 4.22 7.25
CA GLN A 191 -12.03 4.48 8.03
C GLN A 191 -13.30 4.71 7.19
N ASP A 192 -13.17 4.83 5.86
CA ASP A 192 -14.27 5.17 4.96
C ASP A 192 -15.09 6.42 5.40
N PHE A 193 -14.39 7.47 5.82
CA PHE A 193 -14.99 8.71 6.33
C PHE A 193 -16.03 9.31 5.36
N GLU A 194 -15.78 9.28 4.06
CA GLU A 194 -16.69 9.85 3.06
C GLU A 194 -18.08 9.17 2.99
N ASN A 195 -18.21 7.97 3.57
CA ASN A 195 -19.48 7.26 3.75
C ASN A 195 -19.96 7.23 5.22
N THR A 196 -19.24 7.89 6.13
CA THR A 196 -19.52 7.93 7.56
C THR A 196 -20.20 9.25 7.93
N ASP A 197 -21.29 9.18 8.71
CA ASP A 197 -21.99 10.36 9.24
C ASP A 197 -21.02 11.23 10.08
N ASN A 198 -20.93 12.51 9.76
CA ASN A 198 -20.02 13.46 10.42
C ASN A 198 -20.50 13.90 11.82
N GLY A 199 -21.66 13.42 12.26
CA GLY A 199 -22.12 13.64 13.63
C GLY A 199 -22.61 15.08 13.92
N ASP A 200 -22.70 15.95 12.92
CA ASP A 200 -23.15 17.34 13.06
C ASP A 200 -24.68 17.48 13.25
N GLY A 201 -25.40 16.35 13.19
CA GLY A 201 -26.84 16.27 13.36
C GLY A 201 -27.64 16.62 12.11
N THR A 202 -26.99 16.79 10.96
CA THR A 202 -27.61 17.02 9.65
C THR A 202 -27.70 15.76 8.78
N ALA A 203 -27.15 14.63 9.25
CA ALA A 203 -27.07 13.35 8.55
C ALA A 203 -26.31 13.44 7.22
N THR A 204 -25.29 14.30 7.18
CA THR A 204 -24.31 14.38 6.10
C THR A 204 -23.08 13.55 6.45
N THR A 205 -22.45 12.96 5.45
CA THR A 205 -21.15 12.32 5.64
C THR A 205 -20.02 13.33 5.56
N TYR A 206 -18.81 12.93 5.97
CA TYR A 206 -17.62 13.72 5.70
C TYR A 206 -17.43 13.89 4.19
N THR A 207 -16.82 14.99 3.78
CA THR A 207 -16.49 15.22 2.36
C THR A 207 -15.04 14.84 2.08
N GLY A 208 -14.72 14.56 0.80
CA GLY A 208 -13.33 14.30 0.42
C GLY A 208 -12.41 15.51 0.64
N ALA A 209 -12.96 16.73 0.64
CA ALA A 209 -12.22 17.93 1.01
C ALA A 209 -11.83 17.95 2.50
N GLU A 210 -12.66 17.38 3.37
CA GLU A 210 -12.38 17.27 4.81
C GLU A 210 -11.33 16.20 5.08
N VAL A 211 -11.41 15.04 4.39
CA VAL A 211 -10.35 14.01 4.44
C VAL A 211 -9.03 14.57 3.90
N GLN A 212 -9.06 15.27 2.76
CA GLN A 212 -7.88 15.92 2.19
C GLN A 212 -7.27 16.96 3.14
N GLY A 213 -8.10 17.77 3.79
CA GLY A 213 -7.66 18.76 4.78
C GLY A 213 -7.03 18.13 6.01
N ALA A 214 -7.52 16.98 6.45
CA ALA A 214 -6.93 16.21 7.55
C ALA A 214 -5.56 15.64 7.16
N ILE A 215 -5.42 15.08 5.96
CA ILE A 215 -4.13 14.59 5.45
C ILE A 215 -3.12 15.75 5.36
N TRP A 216 -3.52 16.91 4.81
CA TRP A 216 -2.63 18.08 4.78
C TRP A 216 -2.27 18.64 6.15
N ALA A 217 -3.14 18.48 7.15
CA ALA A 217 -2.78 18.83 8.52
C ALA A 217 -1.68 17.92 9.06
N LEU A 218 -1.65 16.64 8.67
CA LEU A 218 -0.63 15.67 9.06
C LEU A 218 0.67 15.80 8.25
N THR A 219 0.62 16.27 7.00
CA THR A 219 1.84 16.43 6.18
C THR A 219 2.42 17.84 6.18
N ASN A 220 1.59 18.88 6.36
CA ASN A 220 2.01 20.29 6.23
C ASN A 220 1.44 21.20 7.35
N GLY A 221 0.93 20.65 8.45
CA GLY A 221 0.19 21.42 9.47
C GLY A 221 0.94 22.62 10.05
N GLU A 222 2.23 22.50 10.38
CA GLU A 222 3.02 23.64 10.87
C GLU A 222 3.18 24.74 9.80
N GLN A 223 3.34 24.33 8.55
CA GLN A 223 3.47 25.24 7.43
C GLN A 223 2.15 25.96 7.16
N LEU A 224 1.02 25.25 7.14
CA LEU A 224 -0.33 25.83 7.04
C LEU A 224 -0.60 26.85 8.15
N ALA A 225 -0.24 26.52 9.39
CA ALA A 225 -0.35 27.45 10.52
C ALA A 225 0.48 28.72 10.30
N SER A 226 1.67 28.59 9.71
CA SER A 226 2.51 29.74 9.34
C SER A 226 1.90 30.64 8.26
N TYR A 227 1.07 30.07 7.39
CA TYR A 227 0.29 30.80 6.36
C TYR A 227 -1.01 31.40 6.90
N GLY A 228 -1.34 31.16 8.16
CA GLY A 228 -2.48 31.78 8.84
C GLY A 228 -3.71 30.88 8.99
N GLU A 229 -3.60 29.60 8.63
CA GLU A 229 -4.67 28.62 8.83
C GLU A 229 -4.71 28.21 10.32
N PRO A 230 -5.76 28.59 11.08
CA PRO A 230 -5.80 28.34 12.51
C PRO A 230 -5.73 26.83 12.81
N GLY A 231 -4.79 26.44 13.66
CA GLY A 231 -4.58 25.03 13.99
C GLY A 231 -3.89 24.23 12.88
N GLY A 232 -3.44 24.84 11.78
CA GLY A 232 -2.75 24.09 10.72
C GLY A 232 -3.67 23.22 9.86
N VAL A 233 -4.98 23.45 9.90
CA VAL A 233 -5.98 22.72 9.11
C VAL A 233 -6.61 23.64 8.09
N TYR A 234 -6.66 23.20 6.83
CA TYR A 234 -7.26 23.94 5.73
C TYR A 234 -8.34 23.10 5.03
N VAL A 235 -9.53 23.67 4.89
CA VAL A 235 -10.61 23.17 4.04
C VAL A 235 -11.27 24.37 3.37
N ASP A 236 -11.48 24.31 2.05
CA ASP A 236 -12.28 25.33 1.37
C ASP A 236 -13.74 25.23 1.84
N ALA A 237 -14.24 26.34 2.39
CA ALA A 237 -15.57 26.44 2.97
C ALA A 237 -16.73 26.21 1.97
N ALA A 238 -16.45 26.16 0.66
CA ALA A 238 -17.41 25.73 -0.35
C ALA A 238 -17.67 24.22 -0.34
N TYR A 239 -16.76 23.43 0.24
CA TYR A 239 -16.69 21.97 0.05
C TYR A 239 -16.59 21.17 1.36
N GLY A 240 -16.43 21.83 2.49
CA GLY A 240 -16.40 21.20 3.81
C GLY A 240 -16.16 22.20 4.92
N THR A 241 -15.86 21.70 6.11
CA THR A 241 -15.53 22.52 7.28
C THR A 241 -14.19 22.13 7.90
N VAL A 242 -13.50 23.14 8.45
CA VAL A 242 -12.27 22.93 9.22
C VAL A 242 -12.54 22.10 10.47
N ASP A 243 -13.71 22.25 11.11
CA ASP A 243 -14.07 21.50 12.31
C ASP A 243 -14.17 19.99 12.02
N ASN A 244 -14.77 19.58 10.90
CA ASN A 244 -14.85 18.17 10.51
C ASN A 244 -13.49 17.59 10.12
N ALA A 245 -12.65 18.35 9.41
CA ALA A 245 -11.28 17.90 9.13
C ALA A 245 -10.45 17.76 10.42
N GLN A 246 -10.62 18.69 11.37
CA GLN A 246 -9.98 18.59 12.68
C GLN A 246 -10.47 17.36 13.46
N GLU A 247 -11.75 16.99 13.35
CA GLU A 247 -12.27 15.76 13.97
C GLU A 247 -11.58 14.51 13.40
N ILE A 248 -11.37 14.44 12.08
CA ILE A 248 -10.61 13.35 11.45
C ILE A 248 -9.16 13.31 11.98
N VAL A 249 -8.49 14.46 12.08
CA VAL A 249 -7.13 14.56 12.64
C VAL A 249 -7.10 14.08 14.09
N ASP A 250 -8.04 14.52 14.92
CA ASP A 250 -8.11 14.14 16.34
C ASP A 250 -8.35 12.62 16.49
N LEU A 251 -9.17 12.03 15.62
CA LEU A 251 -9.40 10.59 15.58
C LEU A 251 -8.14 9.83 15.13
N ALA A 252 -7.42 10.33 14.13
CA ALA A 252 -6.17 9.72 13.66
C ALA A 252 -5.10 9.77 14.76
N LEU A 253 -4.86 10.92 15.38
CA LEU A 253 -3.91 11.04 16.49
C LEU A 253 -4.27 10.17 17.70
N ALA A 254 -5.54 9.84 17.88
CA ALA A 254 -6.00 9.00 18.98
C ALA A 254 -5.91 7.49 18.71
N ASN A 255 -5.91 7.07 17.44
CA ASN A 255 -6.12 5.65 17.07
C ASN A 255 -5.18 5.12 15.97
N GLY A 256 -4.52 5.98 15.20
CA GLY A 256 -3.74 5.62 14.02
C GLY A 256 -2.27 5.35 14.28
N GLU A 257 -1.73 5.75 15.45
CA GLU A 257 -0.32 5.56 15.78
C GLU A 257 0.06 4.07 15.77
N GLY A 258 1.02 3.70 14.94
CA GLY A 258 1.45 2.33 14.69
C GLY A 258 0.46 1.49 13.88
N PHE A 259 -0.45 2.12 13.13
CA PHE A 259 -1.30 1.40 12.18
C PHE A 259 -0.47 0.86 11.02
N GLU A 260 -0.56 -0.45 10.82
CA GLU A 260 0.03 -1.18 9.70
C GLU A 260 -1.10 -1.97 9.06
N ALA A 261 -1.33 -1.78 7.75
CA ALA A 261 -2.41 -2.47 7.06
C ALA A 261 -2.14 -3.99 7.02
N GLY A 262 -3.18 -4.78 7.28
CA GLY A 262 -3.13 -6.24 7.12
C GLY A 262 -4.29 -6.76 6.28
N GLU A 263 -4.44 -8.07 6.22
CA GLU A 263 -5.53 -8.73 5.48
C GLU A 263 -6.92 -8.15 5.83
N GLY A 264 -7.64 -7.67 4.81
CA GLY A 264 -8.94 -7.00 4.92
C GLY A 264 -8.89 -5.47 5.11
N ASP A 265 -7.70 -4.90 5.26
CA ASP A 265 -7.46 -3.46 5.20
C ASP A 265 -7.06 -3.05 3.77
N ILE A 266 -7.19 -1.75 3.47
CA ILE A 266 -6.61 -1.18 2.24
C ILE A 266 -5.17 -0.73 2.50
N VAL A 267 -4.28 -1.03 1.55
CA VAL A 267 -2.89 -0.58 1.55
C VAL A 267 -2.82 0.82 0.93
N GLY A 268 -2.21 1.77 1.62
CA GLY A 268 -1.89 3.06 1.03
C GLY A 268 -0.71 2.92 0.06
N VAL A 269 -0.92 3.35 -1.18
CA VAL A 269 0.12 3.40 -2.21
C VAL A 269 0.49 4.84 -2.50
N PHE A 270 1.79 5.15 -2.36
CA PHE A 270 2.38 6.43 -2.70
C PHE A 270 2.57 6.49 -4.22
N VAL A 271 1.97 7.50 -4.86
CA VAL A 271 2.04 7.70 -6.30
C VAL A 271 2.89 8.94 -6.57
N ASP A 272 4.12 8.74 -7.05
CA ASP A 272 5.08 9.81 -7.33
C ASP A 272 5.16 10.16 -8.83
N PRO A 273 4.71 11.35 -9.28
CA PRO A 273 4.85 11.77 -10.68
C PRO A 273 6.30 12.14 -11.04
N VAL A 274 6.95 11.38 -11.93
CA VAL A 274 8.39 11.54 -12.23
C VAL A 274 8.73 12.07 -13.63
N THR A 275 7.80 12.03 -14.61
CA THR A 275 8.14 12.38 -16.01
C THR A 275 7.63 13.72 -16.53
N SER A 276 7.06 14.59 -15.67
CA SER A 276 6.40 15.82 -16.13
C SER A 276 6.92 17.08 -15.44
N PRO A 277 7.63 17.97 -16.17
CA PRO A 277 8.10 19.23 -15.60
C PRO A 277 6.93 20.08 -15.05
N GLY A 278 6.97 20.38 -13.76
CA GLY A 278 5.94 21.19 -13.08
C GLY A 278 4.73 20.40 -12.59
N PHE A 279 4.83 19.07 -12.54
CA PHE A 279 3.93 18.20 -11.78
C PHE A 279 4.77 17.39 -10.81
N THR A 280 4.72 17.74 -9.53
CA THR A 280 5.51 17.10 -8.46
C THR A 280 4.65 16.83 -7.25
N GLN A 281 3.33 16.78 -7.42
CA GLN A 281 2.39 16.50 -6.35
C GLN A 281 2.30 14.98 -6.19
N PRO A 282 2.84 14.40 -5.10
CA PRO A 282 2.57 13.02 -4.78
C PRO A 282 1.12 12.85 -4.30
N PHE A 283 0.57 11.67 -4.57
CA PHE A 283 -0.74 11.26 -4.07
C PHE A 283 -0.63 10.01 -3.21
N ILE A 284 -1.59 9.80 -2.34
CA ILE A 284 -1.89 8.49 -1.76
C ILE A 284 -3.24 7.99 -2.29
N VAL A 285 -3.29 6.71 -2.64
CA VAL A 285 -4.52 5.96 -2.93
C VAL A 285 -4.58 4.70 -2.08
N GLY A 286 -5.77 4.36 -1.59
CA GLY A 286 -5.98 3.06 -0.95
C GLY A 286 -6.29 2.00 -2.00
N ILE A 287 -5.54 0.89 -1.96
CA ILE A 287 -5.71 -0.26 -2.86
C ILE A 287 -5.84 -1.52 -2.01
N ASP A 288 -6.79 -2.38 -2.36
CA ASP A 288 -6.91 -3.71 -1.78
C ASP A 288 -5.88 -4.62 -2.45
N LEU A 289 -4.74 -4.82 -1.78
CA LEU A 289 -3.56 -5.53 -2.30
C LEU A 289 -3.22 -6.79 -1.50
N PHE A 290 -3.90 -7.01 -0.38
CA PHE A 290 -3.82 -8.30 0.31
C PHE A 290 -4.71 -9.27 -0.45
N ASP A 291 -4.17 -10.44 -0.77
CA ASP A 291 -4.89 -11.39 -1.63
C ASP A 291 -6.10 -11.96 -0.87
N GLU A 292 -7.31 -11.41 -1.08
CA GLU A 292 -8.54 -11.86 -0.40
C GLU A 292 -9.01 -13.26 -0.85
N GLY A 293 -8.28 -13.94 -1.74
CA GLY A 293 -8.30 -15.40 -1.73
C GLY A 293 -8.07 -16.08 -3.07
N ASP A 294 -7.23 -17.12 -2.99
CA ASP A 294 -7.44 -18.37 -3.72
C ASP A 294 -8.65 -19.10 -3.09
N CYS A 295 -9.87 -18.62 -3.38
CA CYS A 295 -11.13 -19.23 -2.93
C CYS A 295 -11.43 -20.60 -3.56
#